data_AF-A0A7L3FFE9-F1
#
_entry.id   AF-A0A7L3FFE9-F1
#
_cell.length_a   1.000
_cell.length_b   1.000
_cell.length_c   1.000
_cell.angle_alpha   90.00
_cell.angle_beta   90.00
_cell.angle_gamma   90.00
#
_symmetry.space_group_name_H-M   'P 1'
#
loop_
_entity.id
_entity.type
_entity.pdbx_description
1 polymer ?
#
loop_
_entity_poly.entity_id
_entity_poly.type
_entity_poly.pdbx_seq_one_letter_code
_entity_poly.pdbx_strand_id
1 'polypeptide(L)'
;MTRLNEEHAEVRFSAFQIVQELFTRSHQFRTLIISDFQDFLELTVGINHEQPLPPPKEVAQKLRKAAIKSVQDWHEKYGEAYKKLSLGYHFLKQNKKVDFQDVHARTVAERRREEEKQKRLDNIYKEKAKRAEKEMEETSQEIAHTLTEMENCFQLLMPDPFDFTVNDTELEPSKQMTPDEKRLAPCSSSQMEVSQAYFGCMDDEQPCCSKDVLSVSQCVRTDPELDEKKESNGGTSSEVQSGLLALNDDDYQTFVRNHGLISHKYTLDLEISTADVKVHENEDNTAIINNVMDAHKLLRSKFWPSVQSWIQLFTRAGINDDRLRCAIDLKNKLEAALKKYKDMNISFKARKRKVV
;
A
#
# COMPACT_ATOMS: atom_id res chain seq x y z
N MET A 1 31.06 -45.32 8.03
CA MET A 1 31.02 -44.39 6.87
C MET A 1 29.61 -44.00 6.41
N THR A 2 28.52 -44.68 6.81
CA THR A 2 27.16 -44.48 6.26
C THR A 2 26.70 -43.03 6.14
N ARG A 3 26.83 -42.21 7.20
CA ARG A 3 26.41 -40.79 7.18
C ARG A 3 27.29 -39.89 6.31
N LEU A 4 28.54 -40.26 6.09
CA LEU A 4 29.44 -39.53 5.17
C LEU A 4 29.12 -39.82 3.70
N ASN A 5 28.32 -40.86 3.41
CA ASN A 5 27.94 -41.21 2.05
C ASN A 5 26.65 -40.50 1.56
N GLU A 6 25.88 -39.93 2.49
CA GLU A 6 24.61 -39.24 2.20
C GLU A 6 24.80 -38.12 1.16
N GLU A 7 23.85 -37.92 0.25
CA GLU A 7 23.91 -36.89 -0.80
C GLU A 7 23.59 -35.46 -0.28
N HIS A 8 24.05 -35.13 0.93
CA HIS A 8 23.82 -33.85 1.56
C HIS A 8 25.02 -33.38 2.39
N ALA A 9 25.57 -32.20 2.08
CA ALA A 9 26.80 -31.71 2.69
C ALA A 9 26.68 -31.45 4.19
N GLU A 10 25.51 -31.06 4.68
CA GLU A 10 25.29 -30.79 6.12
C GLU A 10 25.29 -32.07 6.96
N VAL A 11 24.77 -33.16 6.41
CA VAL A 11 24.79 -34.48 7.06
C VAL A 11 26.23 -35.00 7.09
N ARG A 12 26.95 -34.86 5.97
CA ARG A 12 28.37 -35.20 5.89
C ARG A 12 29.21 -34.36 6.86
N PHE A 13 28.93 -33.06 6.97
CA PHE A 13 29.65 -32.17 7.86
C PHE A 13 29.44 -32.50 9.34
N SER A 14 28.19 -32.75 9.73
CA SER A 14 27.85 -33.16 11.10
C SER A 14 28.53 -34.50 11.45
N ALA A 15 28.51 -35.47 10.53
CA ALA A 15 29.21 -36.74 10.72
C ALA A 15 30.73 -36.54 10.82
N PHE A 16 31.31 -35.68 9.99
CA PHE A 16 32.73 -35.35 10.03
C PHE A 16 33.15 -34.73 11.37
N GLN A 17 32.34 -33.85 11.97
CA GLN A 17 32.65 -33.27 13.29
C GLN A 17 32.76 -34.35 14.38
N ILE A 18 31.90 -35.36 14.34
CA ILE A 18 31.96 -36.50 15.26
C ILE A 18 33.24 -37.31 14.99
N VAL A 19 33.56 -37.57 13.71
CA VAL A 19 34.81 -38.24 13.33
C VAL A 19 36.02 -37.47 13.87
N GLN A 20 36.00 -36.14 13.79
CA GLN A 20 37.09 -35.29 14.27
C GLN A 20 37.36 -35.46 15.76
N GLU A 21 36.32 -35.48 16.58
CA GLU A 21 36.45 -35.68 18.03
C GLU A 21 36.83 -37.12 18.39
N LEU A 22 36.26 -38.11 17.71
CA LEU A 22 36.57 -39.52 17.99
C LEU A 22 37.99 -39.89 17.56
N PHE A 23 38.49 -39.31 16.46
CA PHE A 23 39.84 -39.57 15.97
C PHE A 23 40.90 -39.13 16.97
N THR A 24 40.72 -37.99 17.64
CA THR A 24 41.70 -37.53 18.63
C THR A 24 41.68 -38.36 19.91
N ARG A 25 40.52 -38.92 20.29
CA ARG A 25 40.33 -39.59 21.59
C ARG A 25 40.47 -41.11 21.58
N SER A 26 40.21 -41.77 20.45
CA SER A 26 40.15 -43.23 20.37
C SER A 26 41.18 -43.82 19.41
N HIS A 27 42.06 -44.68 19.93
CA HIS A 27 43.02 -45.41 19.10
C HIS A 27 42.32 -46.39 18.14
N GLN A 28 41.37 -47.18 18.65
CA GLN A 28 40.63 -48.14 17.82
C GLN A 28 39.92 -47.45 16.66
N PHE A 29 39.30 -46.29 16.93
CA PHE A 29 38.61 -45.52 15.90
C PHE A 29 39.57 -44.96 14.85
N ARG A 30 40.74 -44.47 15.25
CA ARG A 30 41.79 -44.04 14.31
C ARG A 30 42.16 -45.16 13.36
N THR A 31 42.42 -46.36 13.88
CA THR A 31 42.79 -47.50 13.05
C THR A 31 41.71 -47.84 12.02
N LEU A 32 40.43 -47.77 12.39
CA LEU A 32 39.29 -47.99 11.47
C LEU A 32 39.16 -46.90 10.41
N ILE A 33 39.28 -45.61 10.77
CA ILE A 33 39.21 -44.53 9.75
C ILE A 33 40.41 -44.59 8.81
N ILE A 34 41.59 -44.96 9.32
CA ILE A 34 42.82 -45.02 8.52
C ILE A 34 42.84 -46.24 7.60
N SER A 35 42.14 -47.33 7.91
CA SER A 35 42.00 -48.45 6.98
C SER A 35 41.32 -48.01 5.68
N ASP A 36 40.28 -47.20 5.81
CA ASP A 36 39.38 -46.72 4.75
C ASP A 36 39.65 -45.23 4.42
N PHE A 37 40.91 -44.81 4.56
CA PHE A 37 41.28 -43.40 4.49
C PHE A 37 41.04 -42.77 3.12
N GLN A 38 41.13 -43.55 2.05
CA GLN A 38 40.86 -43.08 0.70
C GLN A 38 39.40 -42.65 0.55
N ASP A 39 38.45 -43.55 0.84
CA ASP A 39 37.02 -43.28 0.79
C ASP A 39 36.65 -42.11 1.70
N PHE A 40 37.26 -42.03 2.89
CA PHE A 40 37.09 -40.90 3.79
C PHE A 40 37.45 -39.57 3.13
N LEU A 41 38.61 -39.50 2.48
CA LEU A 41 39.09 -38.30 1.80
C LEU A 41 38.21 -37.95 0.59
N GLU A 42 37.74 -38.94 -0.17
CA GLU A 42 36.82 -38.74 -1.30
C GLU A 42 35.50 -38.12 -0.82
N LEU A 43 34.92 -38.65 0.27
CA LEU A 43 33.63 -38.20 0.79
C LEU A 43 33.67 -36.84 1.50
N THR A 44 34.82 -36.44 2.06
CA THR A 44 34.97 -35.22 2.88
C THR A 44 35.70 -34.08 2.17
N VAL A 45 36.73 -34.39 1.38
CA VAL A 45 37.52 -33.38 0.64
C VAL A 45 36.99 -33.23 -0.79
N GLY A 46 36.38 -34.27 -1.37
CA GLY A 46 35.90 -34.27 -2.76
C GLY A 46 37.06 -34.31 -3.75
N ILE A 47 37.95 -35.28 -3.56
CA ILE A 47 39.16 -35.46 -4.38
C ILE A 47 38.80 -35.94 -5.80
N ASN A 48 37.72 -36.70 -5.93
CA ASN A 48 37.25 -37.22 -7.21
C ASN A 48 36.44 -36.19 -7.99
N HIS A 49 36.86 -35.90 -9.23
CA HIS A 49 36.15 -34.98 -10.13
C HIS A 49 34.79 -35.50 -10.59
N GLU A 50 34.64 -36.81 -10.63
CA GLU A 50 33.39 -37.48 -11.01
C GLU A 50 32.35 -37.46 -9.87
N GLN A 51 32.78 -37.18 -8.64
CA GLN A 51 31.92 -37.11 -7.46
C GLN A 51 32.24 -35.85 -6.63
N PRO A 52 31.77 -34.67 -7.07
CA PRO A 52 31.88 -33.46 -6.27
C PRO A 52 31.11 -33.60 -4.95
N LEU A 53 31.51 -32.83 -3.93
CA LEU A 53 30.75 -32.78 -2.67
C LEU A 53 29.29 -32.37 -2.93
N PRO A 54 28.33 -33.01 -2.27
CA PRO A 54 26.91 -32.74 -2.49
C PRO A 54 26.52 -31.31 -2.09
N PRO A 55 25.36 -30.80 -2.55
CA PRO A 55 24.81 -29.53 -2.06
C PRO A 55 24.47 -29.60 -0.55
N PRO A 56 24.37 -28.45 0.16
CA PRO A 56 24.61 -27.06 -0.25
C PRO A 56 26.09 -26.71 -0.44
N LYS A 57 26.41 -25.88 -1.45
CA LYS A 57 27.80 -25.54 -1.83
C LYS A 57 28.61 -24.89 -0.70
N GLU A 58 27.98 -24.02 0.09
CA GLU A 58 28.64 -23.34 1.20
C GLU A 58 29.10 -24.31 2.28
N VAL A 59 28.23 -25.25 2.66
CA VAL A 59 28.52 -26.26 3.67
C VAL A 59 29.53 -27.27 3.15
N ALA A 60 29.45 -27.66 1.88
CA ALA A 60 30.46 -28.49 1.22
C ALA A 60 31.85 -27.86 1.26
N GLN A 61 31.96 -26.56 0.99
CA GLN A 61 33.24 -25.84 1.11
C GLN A 61 33.74 -25.80 2.57
N LYS A 62 32.86 -25.57 3.54
CA LYS A 62 33.20 -25.60 4.98
C LYS A 62 33.73 -26.98 5.40
N LEU A 63 33.02 -28.05 5.01
CA LEU A 63 33.43 -29.43 5.23
C LEU A 63 34.82 -29.70 4.64
N ARG A 64 35.03 -29.35 3.37
CA ARG A 64 36.32 -29.53 2.70
C ARG A 64 37.47 -28.85 3.45
N LYS A 65 37.29 -27.58 3.83
CA LYS A 65 38.30 -26.81 4.59
C LYS A 65 38.59 -27.46 5.95
N ALA A 66 37.55 -27.86 6.68
CA ALA A 66 37.70 -28.49 7.98
C ALA A 66 38.38 -29.87 7.90
N ALA A 67 38.07 -30.66 6.85
CA ALA A 67 38.67 -31.95 6.59
C ALA A 67 40.17 -31.83 6.28
N ILE A 68 40.55 -30.93 5.38
CA ILE A 68 41.96 -30.69 5.03
C ILE A 68 42.76 -30.27 6.27
N LYS A 69 42.23 -29.32 7.07
CA LYS A 69 42.88 -28.89 8.30
C LYS A 69 43.02 -30.03 9.31
N SER A 70 41.97 -30.82 9.51
CA SER A 70 42.01 -31.93 10.46
C SER A 70 43.01 -33.01 10.05
N VAL A 71 43.13 -33.32 8.75
CA VAL A 71 44.13 -34.26 8.25
C VAL A 71 45.56 -33.75 8.50
N GLN A 72 45.80 -32.45 8.36
CA GLN A 72 47.07 -31.84 8.75
C GLN A 72 47.34 -32.02 10.25
N ASP A 73 46.38 -31.63 11.10
CA ASP A 73 46.52 -31.73 12.56
C ASP A 73 46.74 -33.19 13.02
N TRP A 74 46.09 -34.15 12.36
CA TRP A 74 46.26 -35.57 12.63
C TRP A 74 47.61 -36.08 12.17
N HIS A 75 48.10 -35.64 11.01
CA HIS A 75 49.43 -36.00 10.52
C HIS A 75 50.54 -35.51 11.46
N GLU A 76 50.43 -34.28 11.97
CA GLU A 76 51.41 -33.72 12.91
C GLU A 76 51.50 -34.53 14.22
N LYS A 77 50.37 -35.06 14.71
CA LYS A 77 50.32 -35.81 15.97
C LYS A 77 50.54 -37.31 15.82
N TYR A 78 50.12 -37.89 14.70
CA TYR A 78 50.01 -39.34 14.53
C TYR A 78 50.62 -39.86 13.23
N GLY A 79 51.19 -39.00 12.38
CA GLY A 79 51.73 -39.38 11.07
C GLY A 79 52.83 -40.43 11.15
N GLU A 80 53.69 -40.39 12.18
CA GLU A 80 54.75 -41.39 12.37
C GLU A 80 54.18 -42.79 12.63
N ALA A 81 53.08 -42.89 13.37
CA ALA A 81 52.44 -44.15 13.72
C ALA A 81 51.61 -44.74 12.57
N TYR A 82 51.11 -43.90 11.66
CA TYR A 82 50.17 -44.31 10.61
C TYR A 82 50.65 -43.88 9.22
N LYS A 83 51.38 -44.79 8.55
CA LYS A 83 51.92 -44.55 7.19
C LYS A 83 50.86 -44.12 6.17
N LYS A 84 49.65 -44.70 6.23
CA LYS A 84 48.52 -44.33 5.34
C LYS A 84 48.07 -42.89 5.53
N LEU A 85 48.05 -42.40 6.78
CA LEU A 85 47.71 -41.01 7.10
C LEU A 85 48.75 -40.06 6.50
N SER A 86 50.04 -40.39 6.65
CA SER A 86 51.15 -39.61 6.08
C SER A 86 51.11 -39.59 4.56
N LEU A 87 50.86 -40.74 3.93
CA LEU A 87 50.73 -40.81 2.48
C LEU A 87 49.55 -39.94 1.98
N GLY A 88 48.39 -40.02 2.64
CA GLY A 88 47.23 -39.20 2.28
C GLY A 88 47.46 -37.70 2.54
N TYR A 89 48.15 -37.31 3.61
CA TYR A 89 48.56 -35.92 3.84
C TYR A 89 49.50 -35.42 2.73
N HIS A 90 50.52 -36.19 2.38
CA HIS A 90 51.43 -35.83 1.29
C HIS A 90 50.73 -35.76 -0.07
N PHE A 91 49.80 -36.68 -0.34
CA PHE A 91 48.96 -36.65 -1.53
C PHE A 91 48.10 -35.37 -1.59
N LEU A 92 47.48 -34.98 -0.48
CA LEU A 92 46.76 -33.70 -0.40
C LEU A 92 47.70 -32.51 -0.62
N LYS A 93 48.89 -32.52 -0.02
CA LYS A 93 49.89 -31.45 -0.17
C LYS A 93 50.42 -31.29 -1.60
N GLN A 94 50.53 -32.38 -2.35
CA GLN A 94 51.01 -32.38 -3.74
C GLN A 94 49.89 -32.17 -4.76
N ASN A 95 48.63 -32.38 -4.38
CA ASN A 95 47.50 -32.08 -5.25
C ASN A 95 47.37 -30.56 -5.41
N LYS A 96 47.69 -30.05 -6.61
CA LYS A 96 47.57 -28.62 -7.02
C LYS A 96 46.18 -27.98 -6.81
N LYS A 97 45.17 -28.74 -6.38
CA LYS A 97 43.80 -28.27 -6.07
C LYS A 97 43.48 -28.24 -4.57
N VAL A 98 44.41 -28.63 -3.70
CA VAL A 98 44.26 -28.62 -2.23
C VAL A 98 45.30 -27.65 -1.68
N ASP A 99 44.94 -26.39 -1.65
CA ASP A 99 45.83 -25.33 -1.18
C ASP A 99 45.55 -25.06 0.30
N PHE A 100 46.56 -25.34 1.13
CA PHE A 100 46.53 -25.21 2.59
C PHE A 100 46.63 -23.74 3.05
N GLN A 101 47.02 -22.81 2.17
CA GLN A 101 47.20 -21.38 2.48
C GLN A 101 46.21 -20.47 1.72
N ASP A 102 45.73 -20.87 0.54
CA ASP A 102 44.80 -20.08 -0.32
C ASP A 102 43.35 -20.02 0.18
N VAL A 103 43.03 -20.60 1.34
CA VAL A 103 41.70 -20.48 1.94
C VAL A 103 41.30 -19.01 2.14
N HIS A 104 42.24 -18.10 2.43
CA HIS A 104 41.95 -16.68 2.62
C HIS A 104 41.86 -15.89 1.31
N ALA A 105 42.76 -16.07 0.35
CA ALA A 105 42.70 -15.37 -0.93
C ALA A 105 41.49 -15.83 -1.78
N ARG A 106 41.14 -17.12 -1.73
CA ARG A 106 39.89 -17.63 -2.31
C ARG A 106 38.64 -17.06 -1.63
N THR A 107 38.66 -16.85 -0.31
CA THR A 107 37.55 -16.22 0.43
C THR A 107 37.39 -14.74 0.06
N VAL A 108 38.48 -14.00 -0.16
CA VAL A 108 38.44 -12.60 -0.60
C VAL A 108 37.98 -12.49 -2.06
N ALA A 109 38.49 -13.33 -2.96
CA ALA A 109 38.07 -13.35 -4.37
C ALA A 109 36.63 -13.86 -4.55
N GLU A 110 36.16 -14.77 -3.69
CA GLU A 110 34.77 -15.22 -3.65
C GLU A 110 33.84 -14.15 -3.07
N ARG A 111 34.23 -13.49 -1.99
CA ARG A 111 33.52 -12.31 -1.46
C ARG A 111 33.41 -11.22 -2.52
N ARG A 112 34.50 -10.89 -3.22
CA ARG A 112 34.50 -9.91 -4.31
C ARG A 112 33.59 -10.32 -5.47
N ARG A 113 33.57 -11.61 -5.84
CA ARG A 113 32.63 -12.13 -6.85
C ARG A 113 31.17 -12.01 -6.39
N GLU A 114 30.88 -12.24 -5.13
CA GLU A 114 29.53 -12.14 -4.58
C GLU A 114 29.09 -10.67 -4.46
N GLU A 115 29.97 -9.78 -4.01
CA GLU A 115 29.74 -8.33 -4.02
C GLU A 115 29.51 -7.81 -5.45
N GLU A 116 30.26 -8.29 -6.44
CA GLU A 116 30.05 -7.94 -7.84
C GLU A 116 28.70 -8.43 -8.37
N LYS A 117 28.27 -9.65 -8.01
CA LYS A 117 26.93 -10.16 -8.35
C LYS A 117 25.85 -9.34 -7.67
N GLN A 118 25.98 -9.07 -6.37
CA GLN A 118 25.03 -8.27 -5.61
C GLN A 118 24.91 -6.88 -6.22
N LYS A 119 26.03 -6.23 -6.52
CA LYS A 119 26.06 -4.93 -7.19
C LYS A 119 25.40 -4.97 -8.57
N ARG A 120 25.57 -6.05 -9.34
CA ARG A 120 24.87 -6.23 -10.63
C ARG A 120 23.36 -6.35 -10.42
N LEU A 121 22.91 -7.15 -9.44
CA LEU A 121 21.49 -7.30 -9.11
C LEU A 121 20.89 -5.97 -8.65
N ASP A 122 21.57 -5.25 -7.76
CA ASP A 122 21.14 -3.94 -7.27
C ASP A 122 21.04 -2.93 -8.42
N ASN A 123 21.98 -2.95 -9.35
CA ASN A 123 21.93 -2.10 -10.54
C ASN A 123 20.74 -2.45 -11.45
N ILE A 124 20.44 -3.74 -11.63
CA ILE A 124 19.26 -4.19 -12.38
C ILE A 124 17.98 -3.69 -11.71
N TYR A 125 17.86 -3.80 -10.39
CA TYR A 125 16.67 -3.32 -9.67
C TYR A 125 16.54 -1.79 -9.72
N LYS A 126 17.65 -1.04 -9.61
CA LYS A 126 17.65 0.42 -9.78
C LYS A 126 17.19 0.84 -11.17
N GLU A 127 17.69 0.19 -12.22
CA GLU A 127 17.27 0.51 -13.60
C GLU A 127 15.81 0.13 -13.85
N LYS A 128 15.33 -1.00 -13.29
CA LYS A 128 13.90 -1.35 -13.34
C LYS A 128 13.03 -0.33 -12.60
N ALA A 129 13.48 0.16 -11.45
CA ALA A 129 12.76 1.18 -10.70
C ALA A 129 12.72 2.52 -11.45
N LYS A 130 13.81 2.96 -12.09
CA LYS A 130 13.80 4.15 -12.95
C LYS A 130 12.83 4.02 -14.13
N ARG A 131 12.71 2.82 -14.71
CA ARG A 131 11.73 2.57 -15.77
C ARG A 131 10.30 2.66 -15.23
N ALA A 132 10.05 2.07 -14.06
CA ALA A 132 8.75 2.14 -13.39
C ALA A 132 8.37 3.58 -13.03
N GLU A 133 9.34 4.41 -12.63
CA GLU A 133 9.12 5.85 -12.39
C GLU A 133 8.63 6.59 -13.63
N LYS A 134 9.28 6.37 -14.78
CA LYS A 134 8.84 6.95 -16.06
C LYS A 134 7.46 6.45 -16.49
N GLU A 135 7.24 5.14 -16.39
CA GLU A 135 5.93 4.55 -16.71
C GLU A 135 4.84 5.13 -15.81
N MET A 136 5.12 5.28 -14.51
CA MET A 136 4.19 5.89 -13.56
C MET A 136 3.90 7.34 -13.92
N GLU A 137 4.89 8.13 -14.30
CA GLU A 137 4.69 9.52 -14.73
C GLU A 137 3.80 9.60 -15.99
N GLU A 138 4.11 8.80 -17.02
CA GLU A 138 3.36 8.74 -18.28
C GLU A 138 1.90 8.29 -18.08
N THR A 139 1.69 7.27 -17.26
CA THR A 139 0.36 6.68 -17.04
C THR A 139 -0.45 7.38 -15.95
N SER A 140 0.19 8.19 -15.08
CA SER A 140 -0.51 8.89 -13.99
C SER A 140 -1.63 9.80 -14.48
N GLN A 141 -1.40 10.49 -15.60
CA GLN A 141 -2.38 11.37 -16.23
C GLN A 141 -3.57 10.58 -16.77
N GLU A 142 -3.30 9.43 -17.41
CA GLU A 142 -4.34 8.52 -17.90
C GLU A 142 -5.19 7.98 -16.74
N ILE A 143 -4.55 7.55 -15.64
CA ILE A 143 -5.24 7.10 -14.43
C ILE A 143 -6.12 8.21 -13.85
N ALA A 144 -5.59 9.43 -13.75
CA ALA A 144 -6.34 10.58 -13.23
C ALA A 144 -7.55 10.92 -14.11
N HIS A 145 -7.40 10.88 -15.44
CA HIS A 145 -8.49 11.09 -16.37
C HIS A 145 -9.59 10.03 -16.21
N THR A 146 -9.22 8.74 -16.20
CA THR A 146 -10.21 7.65 -16.05
C THR A 146 -10.89 7.70 -14.69
N LEU A 147 -10.17 8.03 -13.61
CA LEU A 147 -10.77 8.22 -12.28
C LEU A 147 -11.78 9.38 -12.27
N THR A 148 -11.45 10.49 -12.93
CA THR A 148 -12.33 11.66 -13.03
C THR A 148 -13.57 11.34 -13.87
N GLU A 149 -13.39 10.67 -15.01
CA GLU A 149 -14.48 10.18 -15.86
C GLU A 149 -15.42 9.26 -15.09
N MET A 150 -14.87 8.33 -14.32
CA MET A 150 -15.63 7.41 -13.48
C MET A 150 -16.40 8.16 -12.38
N GLU A 151 -15.77 9.15 -11.75
CA GLU A 151 -16.40 9.99 -10.72
C GLU A 151 -17.55 10.84 -11.30
N ASN A 152 -17.35 11.45 -12.47
CA ASN A 152 -18.41 12.19 -13.17
C ASN A 152 -19.60 11.27 -13.50
N CYS A 153 -19.33 10.05 -13.96
CA CYS A 153 -20.39 9.08 -14.19
C CYS A 153 -21.12 8.70 -12.90
N PHE A 154 -20.42 8.60 -11.77
CA PHE A 154 -21.04 8.38 -10.46
C PHE A 154 -21.94 9.54 -10.06
N GLN A 155 -21.50 10.79 -10.25
CA GLN A 155 -22.30 11.99 -9.96
C GLN A 155 -23.54 12.07 -10.84
N LEU A 156 -23.46 11.64 -12.11
CA LEU A 156 -24.63 11.59 -12.99
C LEU A 156 -25.64 10.50 -12.58
N LEU A 157 -25.15 9.36 -12.08
CA LEU A 157 -26.02 8.26 -11.64
C LEU A 157 -26.62 8.50 -10.26
N MET A 158 -25.85 9.13 -9.36
CA MET A 158 -26.26 9.50 -8.01
C MET A 158 -25.68 10.89 -7.67
N PRO A 159 -26.41 11.97 -8.01
CA PRO A 159 -26.05 13.32 -7.61
C PRO A 159 -26.06 13.47 -6.09
N ASP A 160 -25.24 14.37 -5.55
CA ASP A 160 -25.28 14.68 -4.13
C ASP A 160 -26.65 15.32 -3.79
N PRO A 161 -27.40 14.82 -2.80
CA PRO A 161 -28.65 15.43 -2.36
C PRO A 161 -28.54 16.92 -2.00
N PHE A 162 -27.34 17.41 -1.66
CA PHE A 162 -27.09 18.80 -1.33
C PHE A 162 -26.69 19.69 -2.53
N ASP A 163 -26.45 19.11 -3.71
CA ASP A 163 -26.18 19.86 -4.94
C ASP A 163 -27.47 20.45 -5.56
N PHE A 164 -28.65 20.10 -5.04
CA PHE A 164 -29.96 20.62 -5.47
C PHE A 164 -30.36 21.94 -4.81
N THR A 165 -29.40 22.78 -4.36
CA THR A 165 -29.73 24.13 -3.92
C THR A 165 -30.22 24.95 -5.12
N VAL A 166 -31.53 24.94 -5.31
CA VAL A 166 -32.23 25.88 -6.18
C VAL A 166 -31.80 27.26 -5.72
N ASN A 167 -31.12 28.01 -6.59
CA ASN A 167 -30.79 29.40 -6.35
C ASN A 167 -32.09 30.15 -6.01
N ASP A 168 -32.35 30.36 -4.74
CA ASP A 168 -33.30 31.38 -4.29
C ASP A 168 -32.73 32.72 -4.75
N THR A 169 -33.29 33.20 -5.85
CA THR A 169 -33.34 34.61 -6.27
C THR A 169 -32.00 35.35 -6.21
N GLU A 170 -31.36 35.52 -7.37
CA GLU A 170 -30.30 36.52 -7.57
C GLU A 170 -30.81 37.91 -7.16
N LEU A 171 -30.61 38.27 -5.89
CA LEU A 171 -30.58 39.65 -5.43
C LEU A 171 -29.15 40.13 -5.60
N GLU A 172 -28.88 40.65 -6.80
CA GLU A 172 -27.68 41.42 -7.12
C GLU A 172 -27.43 42.49 -6.03
N PRO A 173 -26.26 42.49 -5.35
CA PRO A 173 -25.92 43.54 -4.42
C PRO A 173 -25.56 44.81 -5.20
N SER A 174 -26.46 45.79 -5.10
CA SER A 174 -26.27 47.17 -5.55
C SER A 174 -24.92 47.72 -5.07
N LYS A 175 -23.97 47.89 -6.00
CA LYS A 175 -22.72 48.62 -5.75
C LYS A 175 -22.99 50.12 -5.81
N GLN A 176 -22.76 50.79 -4.69
CA GLN A 176 -22.66 52.24 -4.56
C GLN A 176 -21.59 52.80 -5.52
N MET A 177 -21.95 53.80 -6.32
CA MET A 177 -21.02 54.68 -7.05
C MET A 177 -20.57 55.84 -6.14
N THR A 178 -19.29 56.18 -6.20
CA THR A 178 -18.75 57.50 -5.83
C THR A 178 -18.63 58.40 -7.08
N PRO A 179 -18.76 59.73 -6.96
CA PRO A 179 -18.76 60.66 -8.10
C PRO A 179 -17.36 61.23 -8.40
N ASP A 180 -16.96 61.35 -9.67
CA ASP A 180 -16.75 62.64 -10.35
C ASP A 180 -16.20 62.57 -11.81
N GLU A 181 -16.78 63.45 -12.65
CA GLU A 181 -16.35 64.17 -13.88
C GLU A 181 -15.14 63.71 -14.76
N LYS A 182 -15.11 63.80 -16.11
CA LYS A 182 -15.80 64.63 -17.13
C LYS A 182 -15.52 64.12 -18.59
N ARG A 183 -16.58 64.17 -19.42
CA ARG A 183 -16.68 64.56 -20.86
C ARG A 183 -16.24 63.68 -22.07
N LEU A 184 -17.30 63.41 -22.87
CA LEU A 184 -17.51 63.49 -24.35
C LEU A 184 -17.45 62.20 -25.21
N ALA A 185 -18.56 62.02 -25.94
CA ALA A 185 -19.05 60.92 -26.80
C ALA A 185 -18.49 61.01 -28.26
N PRO A 186 -18.93 60.25 -29.32
CA PRO A 186 -20.16 59.42 -29.42
C PRO A 186 -20.17 58.14 -30.33
N CYS A 187 -21.31 57.43 -30.24
CA CYS A 187 -22.04 56.64 -31.26
C CYS A 187 -21.49 55.29 -31.79
N SER A 188 -22.30 54.22 -31.70
CA SER A 188 -23.17 53.78 -32.81
C SER A 188 -24.04 52.55 -32.49
N SER A 189 -25.26 52.57 -33.06
CA SER A 189 -26.13 51.45 -33.53
C SER A 189 -26.68 50.45 -32.49
N SER A 190 -27.95 50.04 -32.48
CA SER A 190 -29.09 50.22 -33.41
C SER A 190 -30.35 49.56 -32.80
N GLN A 191 -31.49 50.27 -32.88
CA GLN A 191 -32.85 49.82 -33.28
C GLN A 191 -33.43 48.49 -32.73
N MET A 192 -34.56 48.56 -31.98
CA MET A 192 -35.97 48.30 -32.42
C MET A 192 -36.30 46.80 -32.41
N GLU A 193 -37.42 46.27 -31.90
CA GLU A 193 -38.80 46.73 -31.66
C GLU A 193 -39.44 45.81 -30.58
N VAL A 194 -40.18 46.31 -29.57
CA VAL A 194 -41.65 46.49 -29.49
C VAL A 194 -42.43 45.16 -29.64
N SER A 195 -43.07 44.63 -28.59
CA SER A 195 -44.47 44.90 -28.17
C SER A 195 -44.71 44.23 -26.79
N GLN A 196 -45.16 44.87 -25.69
CA GLN A 196 -46.50 45.43 -25.40
C GLN A 196 -47.59 44.33 -25.39
N ALA A 197 -48.42 44.05 -24.38
CA ALA A 197 -48.86 44.69 -23.12
C ALA A 197 -49.40 43.54 -22.20
N TYR A 198 -49.55 43.66 -20.88
CA TYR A 198 -50.64 44.39 -20.22
C TYR A 198 -50.37 44.49 -18.71
N PHE A 199 -50.53 45.71 -18.20
CA PHE A 199 -50.63 46.04 -16.79
C PHE A 199 -52.08 45.82 -16.34
N GLY A 200 -52.28 45.11 -15.24
CA GLY A 200 -53.54 45.05 -14.50
C GLY A 200 -53.21 45.07 -13.01
N CYS A 201 -53.64 46.10 -12.31
CA CYS A 201 -53.42 46.36 -10.89
C CYS A 201 -54.78 46.46 -10.18
N MET A 202 -54.76 46.21 -8.85
CA MET A 202 -55.85 46.20 -7.85
C MET A 202 -56.54 44.82 -7.73
N ASP A 203 -56.76 44.20 -6.56
CA ASP A 203 -56.51 44.55 -5.16
C ASP A 203 -56.75 43.30 -4.27
N ASP A 204 -56.13 43.29 -3.09
CA ASP A 204 -56.46 42.59 -1.83
C ASP A 204 -56.95 41.12 -1.79
N GLU A 205 -56.13 40.23 -1.22
CA GLU A 205 -56.30 39.75 0.18
C GLU A 205 -55.10 38.89 0.61
N GLN A 206 -54.47 39.29 1.69
CA GLN A 206 -53.32 38.66 2.34
C GLN A 206 -53.77 38.07 3.69
N PRO A 207 -53.25 36.90 4.09
CA PRO A 207 -52.93 36.67 5.50
C PRO A 207 -51.46 36.27 5.61
N CYS A 208 -50.60 37.18 6.09
CA CYS A 208 -50.17 37.34 7.48
C CYS A 208 -49.00 36.44 7.90
N CYS A 209 -47.81 37.02 7.77
CA CYS A 209 -46.70 37.09 8.73
C CYS A 209 -46.15 35.79 9.35
N SER A 210 -44.89 35.50 8.99
CA SER A 210 -43.85 35.26 10.00
C SER A 210 -42.53 35.83 9.49
N LYS A 211 -42.27 37.07 9.93
CA LYS A 211 -40.95 37.70 9.94
C LYS A 211 -40.22 37.18 11.19
N ASP A 212 -38.92 37.01 11.03
CA ASP A 212 -37.91 36.87 12.09
C ASP A 212 -37.74 35.48 12.71
N VAL A 213 -36.87 34.66 12.11
CA VAL A 213 -36.00 33.74 12.88
C VAL A 213 -34.57 33.87 12.34
N LEU A 214 -33.68 34.25 13.26
CA LEU A 214 -32.27 34.59 13.03
C LEU A 214 -31.44 33.35 12.64
N SER A 215 -30.64 33.47 11.59
CA SER A 215 -29.57 32.52 11.27
C SER A 215 -28.31 32.85 12.09
N VAL A 216 -28.04 32.07 13.12
CA VAL A 216 -26.73 32.00 13.79
C VAL A 216 -26.11 30.65 13.45
N SER A 217 -25.13 30.66 12.54
CA SER A 217 -24.21 29.54 12.34
C SER A 217 -22.84 30.06 11.96
N GLN A 218 -22.10 30.55 12.96
CA GLN A 218 -20.65 30.61 12.91
C GLN A 218 -20.14 29.64 13.97
N CYS A 219 -19.52 28.54 13.53
CA CYS A 219 -18.62 27.79 14.39
C CYS A 219 -17.36 27.44 13.60
N VAL A 220 -16.33 28.22 13.89
CA VAL A 220 -14.94 27.97 13.52
C VAL A 220 -14.39 26.85 14.40
N ARG A 221 -13.62 25.97 13.77
CA ARG A 221 -12.83 24.90 14.36
C ARG A 221 -11.63 25.46 15.15
N THR A 222 -11.28 24.86 16.30
CA THR A 222 -9.87 24.68 16.71
C THR A 222 -9.76 23.64 17.84
N ASP A 223 -9.08 22.53 17.57
CA ASP A 223 -8.27 21.75 18.54
C ASP A 223 -6.81 22.30 18.47
N PRO A 224 -5.76 21.89 19.26
CA PRO A 224 -5.65 20.82 20.29
C PRO A 224 -4.72 21.13 21.53
N GLU A 225 -4.47 20.09 22.36
CA GLU A 225 -3.31 19.79 23.27
C GLU A 225 -3.35 20.24 24.77
N LEU A 226 -3.46 19.31 25.75
CA LEU A 226 -2.42 18.58 26.57
C LEU A 226 -1.74 19.49 27.64
N ASP A 227 -1.49 19.19 28.93
CA ASP A 227 -1.44 17.96 29.75
C ASP A 227 -1.33 18.32 31.29
N GLU A 228 -1.51 17.30 32.14
CA GLU A 228 -1.01 17.04 33.52
C GLU A 228 -1.50 17.74 34.84
N LYS A 229 -2.19 16.89 35.65
CA LYS A 229 -1.97 16.48 37.09
C LYS A 229 -2.08 17.48 38.27
N LYS A 230 -3.02 17.24 39.22
CA LYS A 230 -2.85 16.51 40.52
C LYS A 230 -4.06 16.65 41.48
N GLU A 231 -4.21 15.63 42.32
CA GLU A 231 -5.23 15.34 43.34
C GLU A 231 -5.34 16.37 44.50
N SER A 232 -6.54 16.55 45.10
CA SER A 232 -6.84 16.13 46.49
C SER A 232 -8.29 16.42 46.90
N ASN A 233 -8.81 15.55 47.79
CA ASN A 233 -10.12 15.55 48.43
C ASN A 233 -10.51 16.84 49.19
N GLY A 234 -11.82 17.12 49.21
CA GLY A 234 -12.52 17.48 50.44
C GLY A 234 -13.35 18.77 50.43
N GLY A 235 -14.67 18.62 50.57
CA GLY A 235 -15.49 19.54 51.37
C GLY A 235 -16.23 20.68 50.66
N THR A 236 -17.48 20.38 50.28
CA THR A 236 -18.71 21.18 50.49
C THR A 236 -18.75 22.70 50.21
N SER A 237 -19.70 23.01 49.32
CA SER A 237 -20.49 24.24 49.11
C SER A 237 -19.79 25.51 48.59
N SER A 238 -19.98 25.79 47.30
CA SER A 238 -20.49 27.10 46.87
C SER A 238 -21.08 26.99 45.46
N GLU A 239 -22.27 27.56 45.29
CA GLU A 239 -23.09 27.57 44.08
C GLU A 239 -22.36 28.17 42.88
N VAL A 240 -22.47 27.51 41.73
CA VAL A 240 -22.27 28.14 40.42
C VAL A 240 -23.55 27.92 39.63
N GLN A 241 -24.33 28.99 39.49
CA GLN A 241 -25.49 29.07 38.62
C GLN A 241 -25.05 28.80 37.17
N SER A 242 -25.23 27.55 36.72
CA SER A 242 -25.31 27.25 35.31
C SER A 242 -26.72 27.60 34.85
N GLY A 243 -26.86 28.71 34.13
CA GLY A 243 -28.11 29.19 33.57
C GLY A 243 -28.74 28.17 32.63
N LEU A 244 -29.60 27.31 33.17
CA LEU A 244 -30.64 26.65 32.43
C LEU A 244 -31.82 27.64 32.41
N LEU A 245 -32.00 28.35 31.30
CA LEU A 245 -33.23 29.10 31.09
C LEU A 245 -34.36 28.09 31.08
N ALA A 246 -35.15 28.07 32.17
CA ALA A 246 -36.42 27.36 32.22
C ALA A 246 -37.35 28.05 31.22
N LEU A 247 -37.41 27.51 30.00
CA LEU A 247 -38.45 27.87 29.05
C LEU A 247 -39.80 27.56 29.71
N ASN A 248 -40.72 28.52 29.67
CA ASN A 248 -42.07 28.34 30.19
C ASN A 248 -42.77 27.23 29.40
N ASP A 249 -43.61 26.45 30.08
CA ASP A 249 -44.42 25.37 29.50
C ASP A 249 -45.38 25.87 28.40
N ASP A 250 -45.67 27.17 28.37
CA ASP A 250 -46.46 27.81 27.31
C ASP A 250 -45.69 28.00 25.98
N ASP A 251 -44.39 28.33 26.06
CA ASP A 251 -43.53 28.43 24.86
C ASP A 251 -43.28 27.05 24.24
N TYR A 252 -43.22 26.03 25.11
CA TYR A 252 -43.17 24.62 24.74
C TYR A 252 -44.36 24.20 23.88
N GLN A 253 -45.59 24.48 24.35
CA GLN A 253 -46.81 24.07 23.63
C GLN A 253 -46.97 24.84 22.33
N THR A 254 -46.55 26.11 22.32
CA THR A 254 -46.63 26.98 21.13
C THR A 254 -45.66 26.51 20.04
N PHE A 255 -44.42 26.14 20.38
CA PHE A 255 -43.45 25.59 19.43
C PHE A 255 -43.94 24.27 18.81
N VAL A 256 -44.41 23.35 19.65
CA VAL A 256 -44.91 22.03 19.25
C VAL A 256 -46.14 22.16 18.33
N ARG A 257 -47.07 23.05 18.66
CA ARG A 257 -48.28 23.31 17.85
C ARG A 257 -47.97 23.99 16.51
N ASN A 258 -47.06 24.98 16.49
CA ASN A 258 -46.72 25.72 15.27
C ASN A 258 -45.96 24.89 14.23
N HIS A 259 -45.19 23.90 14.68
CA HIS A 259 -44.42 23.01 13.79
C HIS A 259 -45.11 21.65 13.54
N GLY A 260 -46.31 21.44 14.08
CA GLY A 260 -47.05 20.19 13.94
C GLY A 260 -46.35 18.98 14.57
N LEU A 261 -45.48 19.20 15.54
CA LEU A 261 -44.75 18.14 16.24
C LEU A 261 -45.63 17.59 17.39
N ILE A 262 -45.36 16.36 17.81
CA ILE A 262 -46.07 15.74 18.95
C ILE A 262 -45.33 16.03 20.27
N SER A 263 -44.01 16.21 20.22
CA SER A 263 -43.14 16.58 21.35
C SER A 263 -41.78 17.07 20.87
N HIS A 264 -41.15 17.97 21.63
CA HIS A 264 -39.74 18.36 21.50
C HIS A 264 -38.73 17.22 21.82
N LYS A 265 -39.17 16.16 22.52
CA LYS A 265 -38.37 14.96 22.84
C LYS A 265 -38.78 13.80 21.95
N TYR A 266 -38.80 14.04 20.64
CA TYR A 266 -39.07 13.00 19.67
C TYR A 266 -37.81 12.75 18.84
N THR A 267 -37.27 11.54 18.95
CA THR A 267 -36.17 11.05 18.14
C THR A 267 -36.77 10.23 17.00
N LEU A 268 -36.52 10.66 15.77
CA LEU A 268 -36.81 9.90 14.56
C LEU A 268 -35.59 9.04 14.22
N ASP A 269 -35.71 7.74 14.45
CA ASP A 269 -34.71 6.79 14.00
C ASP A 269 -35.08 6.34 12.58
N LEU A 270 -34.36 6.87 11.60
CA LEU A 270 -34.52 6.50 10.19
C LEU A 270 -33.54 5.38 9.85
N GLU A 271 -34.05 4.15 9.74
CA GLU A 271 -33.28 3.03 9.21
C GLU A 271 -33.43 2.98 7.69
N ILE A 272 -32.42 3.52 6.98
CA ILE A 272 -32.38 3.48 5.51
C ILE A 272 -31.61 2.22 5.09
N SER A 273 -32.33 1.22 4.59
CA SER A 273 -31.73 0.01 4.02
C SER A 273 -30.96 0.32 2.73
N THR A 274 -29.66 0.61 2.85
CA THR A 274 -28.78 0.88 1.70
C THR A 274 -28.53 -0.35 0.81
N ALA A 275 -28.85 -1.55 1.30
CA ALA A 275 -28.71 -2.81 0.55
C ALA A 275 -29.65 -2.92 -0.66
N ASP A 276 -30.77 -2.20 -0.64
CA ASP A 276 -31.83 -2.30 -1.66
C ASP A 276 -31.79 -1.18 -2.71
N VAL A 277 -30.94 -0.16 -2.52
CA VAL A 277 -30.74 0.90 -3.52
C VAL A 277 -29.90 0.34 -4.67
N LYS A 278 -30.54 0.10 -5.81
CA LYS A 278 -29.92 -0.43 -7.02
C LYS A 278 -30.10 0.54 -8.16
N VAL A 279 -29.00 0.92 -8.80
CA VAL A 279 -29.05 1.62 -10.09
C VAL A 279 -29.52 0.61 -11.14
N HIS A 280 -30.65 0.86 -11.78
CA HIS A 280 -31.20 0.00 -12.83
C HIS A 280 -30.91 0.57 -14.22
N GLU A 281 -30.34 -0.25 -15.10
CA GLU A 281 -30.05 0.15 -16.49
C GLU A 281 -31.36 0.47 -17.26
N ASN A 282 -31.51 1.72 -17.68
CA ASN A 282 -32.60 2.25 -18.51
C ASN A 282 -32.01 2.89 -19.79
N GLU A 283 -32.86 3.36 -20.71
CA GLU A 283 -32.39 3.90 -22.00
C GLU A 283 -31.50 5.15 -21.82
N ASP A 284 -31.79 5.97 -20.81
CA ASP A 284 -31.10 7.24 -20.56
C ASP A 284 -29.73 7.06 -19.87
N ASN A 285 -29.58 6.05 -19.01
CA ASN A 285 -28.35 5.81 -18.25
C ASN A 285 -27.45 4.71 -18.84
N THR A 286 -27.90 4.00 -19.87
CA THR A 286 -27.14 2.89 -20.49
C THR A 286 -25.76 3.34 -20.95
N ALA A 287 -25.64 4.52 -21.56
CA ALA A 287 -24.35 5.06 -22.02
C ALA A 287 -23.38 5.32 -20.86
N ILE A 288 -23.89 5.88 -19.75
CA ILE A 288 -23.11 6.18 -18.54
C ILE A 288 -22.66 4.88 -17.86
N ILE A 289 -23.58 3.91 -17.71
CA ILE A 289 -23.27 2.60 -17.13
C ILE A 289 -22.21 1.86 -17.95
N ASN A 290 -22.27 1.94 -19.29
CA ASN A 290 -21.23 1.39 -20.16
C ASN A 290 -19.87 2.05 -19.93
N ASN A 291 -19.83 3.37 -19.86
CA ASN A 291 -18.61 4.11 -19.57
C ASN A 291 -18.00 3.68 -18.22
N VAL A 292 -18.80 3.66 -17.15
CA VAL A 292 -18.35 3.21 -15.82
C VAL A 292 -17.82 1.77 -15.86
N MET A 293 -18.47 0.88 -16.61
CA MET A 293 -17.99 -0.50 -16.76
C MET A 293 -16.66 -0.59 -17.48
N ASP A 294 -16.49 0.17 -18.56
CA ASP A 294 -15.26 0.20 -19.33
C ASP A 294 -14.11 0.82 -18.52
N ALA A 295 -14.37 1.91 -17.80
CA ALA A 295 -13.45 2.51 -16.84
C ALA A 295 -13.08 1.51 -15.73
N HIS A 296 -14.05 0.86 -15.09
CA HIS A 296 -13.80 -0.17 -14.06
C HIS A 296 -12.95 -1.33 -14.60
N LYS A 297 -13.22 -1.78 -15.83
CA LYS A 297 -12.45 -2.83 -16.49
C LYS A 297 -11.01 -2.38 -16.76
N LEU A 298 -10.81 -1.15 -17.21
CA LEU A 298 -9.48 -0.57 -17.44
C LEU A 298 -8.69 -0.46 -16.13
N LEU A 299 -9.33 0.04 -15.07
CA LEU A 299 -8.75 0.12 -13.72
C LEU A 299 -8.28 -1.25 -13.24
N ARG A 300 -9.12 -2.28 -13.37
CA ARG A 300 -8.81 -3.64 -12.87
C ARG A 300 -7.76 -4.38 -13.71
N SER A 301 -7.76 -4.18 -15.03
CA SER A 301 -6.92 -4.96 -15.95
C SER A 301 -5.55 -4.33 -16.21
N LYS A 302 -5.47 -2.99 -16.30
CA LYS A 302 -4.24 -2.27 -16.65
C LYS A 302 -3.66 -1.54 -15.45
N PHE A 303 -4.41 -0.60 -14.87
CA PHE A 303 -3.85 0.32 -13.86
C PHE A 303 -3.54 -0.37 -12.53
N TRP A 304 -4.40 -1.28 -12.08
CA TRP A 304 -4.20 -2.00 -10.84
C TRP A 304 -2.91 -2.84 -10.81
N PRO A 305 -2.66 -3.74 -11.80
CA PRO A 305 -1.40 -4.47 -11.86
C PRO A 305 -0.17 -3.58 -12.00
N SER A 306 -0.25 -2.50 -12.79
CA SER A 306 0.86 -1.57 -12.98
C SER A 306 1.24 -0.87 -11.68
N VAL A 307 0.27 -0.29 -10.95
CA VAL A 307 0.53 0.38 -9.66
C VAL A 307 1.12 -0.60 -8.63
N GLN A 308 0.59 -1.83 -8.57
CA GLN A 308 1.11 -2.85 -7.66
C GLN A 308 2.55 -3.26 -8.03
N SER A 309 2.87 -3.35 -9.32
CA SER A 309 4.21 -3.62 -9.84
C SER A 309 5.19 -2.50 -9.46
N TRP A 310 4.80 -1.23 -9.63
CA TRP A 310 5.65 -0.09 -9.27
C TRP A 310 5.98 -0.05 -7.77
N ILE A 311 4.98 -0.26 -6.90
CA ILE A 311 5.19 -0.34 -5.45
C ILE A 311 6.19 -1.46 -5.11
N GLN A 312 6.06 -2.64 -5.72
CA GLN A 312 6.99 -3.76 -5.51
C GLN A 312 8.40 -3.43 -5.98
N LEU A 313 8.54 -2.79 -7.14
CA LEU A 313 9.85 -2.41 -7.70
C LEU A 313 10.54 -1.34 -6.86
N PHE A 314 9.82 -0.32 -6.40
CA PHE A 314 10.36 0.71 -5.51
C PHE A 314 10.80 0.12 -4.17
N THR A 315 9.96 -0.74 -3.57
CA THR A 315 10.29 -1.43 -2.30
C THR A 315 11.53 -2.32 -2.44
N ARG A 316 11.61 -3.11 -3.52
CA ARG A 316 12.78 -3.99 -3.78
C ARG A 316 14.06 -3.22 -4.11
N ALA A 317 13.94 -2.03 -4.69
CA ALA A 317 15.08 -1.15 -4.97
C ALA A 317 15.49 -0.31 -3.75
N GLY A 318 14.76 -0.39 -2.62
CA GLY A 318 15.03 0.40 -1.41
C GLY A 318 14.68 1.89 -1.58
N ILE A 319 13.77 2.22 -2.50
CA ILE A 319 13.31 3.59 -2.76
C ILE A 319 12.12 3.88 -1.86
N ASN A 320 12.33 4.71 -0.84
CA ASN A 320 11.33 5.10 0.16
C ASN A 320 11.08 6.62 0.14
N ASP A 321 11.09 7.22 -1.05
CA ASP A 321 10.88 8.66 -1.25
C ASP A 321 9.47 8.97 -1.78
N ASP A 322 9.29 10.18 -2.30
CA ASP A 322 8.01 10.66 -2.82
C ASP A 322 7.45 9.78 -3.94
N ARG A 323 8.29 9.05 -4.69
CA ARG A 323 7.82 8.15 -5.75
C ARG A 323 7.00 7.00 -5.21
N LEU A 324 7.47 6.41 -4.11
CA LEU A 324 6.73 5.35 -3.41
C LEU A 324 5.44 5.90 -2.81
N ARG A 325 5.47 7.12 -2.25
CA ARG A 325 4.28 7.79 -1.72
C ARG A 325 3.22 8.00 -2.82
N CYS A 326 3.62 8.58 -3.95
CA CYS A 326 2.74 8.78 -5.10
C CYS A 326 2.12 7.47 -5.62
N ALA A 327 2.91 6.39 -5.69
CA ALA A 327 2.40 5.08 -6.10
C ALA A 327 1.35 4.53 -5.11
N ILE A 328 1.57 4.74 -3.80
CA ILE A 328 0.60 4.36 -2.76
C ILE A 328 -0.66 5.22 -2.84
N ASP A 329 -0.54 6.53 -3.09
CA ASP A 329 -1.69 7.42 -3.23
C ASP A 329 -2.54 7.04 -4.46
N LEU A 330 -1.90 6.70 -5.59
CA LEU A 330 -2.58 6.16 -6.77
C LEU A 330 -3.30 4.85 -6.45
N LYS A 331 -2.67 3.95 -5.68
CA LYS A 331 -3.30 2.72 -5.22
C LYS A 331 -4.56 3.01 -4.40
N ASN A 332 -4.48 3.93 -3.44
CA ASN A 332 -5.61 4.29 -2.59
C ASN A 332 -6.76 4.90 -3.40
N LYS A 333 -6.46 5.78 -4.37
CA LYS A 333 -7.46 6.36 -5.27
C LYS A 333 -8.16 5.28 -6.12
N LEU A 334 -7.39 4.33 -6.66
CA LEU A 334 -7.94 3.19 -7.40
C LEU A 334 -8.82 2.30 -6.50
N GLU A 335 -8.38 1.99 -5.28
CA GLU A 335 -9.18 1.21 -4.31
C GLU A 335 -10.50 1.92 -3.98
N ALA A 336 -10.46 3.23 -3.74
CA ALA A 336 -11.64 4.04 -3.44
C ALA A 336 -12.65 4.02 -4.60
N ALA A 337 -12.19 4.23 -5.84
CA ALA A 337 -13.05 4.18 -7.02
C ALA A 337 -13.66 2.79 -7.26
N LEU A 338 -12.86 1.72 -7.08
CA LEU A 338 -13.34 0.34 -7.17
C LEU A 338 -14.34 -0.02 -6.06
N LYS A 339 -14.17 0.55 -4.86
CA LYS A 339 -15.13 0.39 -3.77
C LYS A 339 -16.43 1.11 -4.09
N LYS A 340 -16.37 2.38 -4.51
CA LYS A 340 -17.53 3.17 -4.90
C LYS A 340 -18.32 2.49 -6.03
N TYR A 341 -17.64 1.91 -7.03
CA TYR A 341 -18.30 1.11 -8.07
C TYR A 341 -19.11 -0.07 -7.52
N LYS A 342 -18.56 -0.79 -6.54
CA LYS A 342 -19.28 -1.91 -5.89
C LYS A 342 -20.48 -1.41 -5.09
N ASP A 343 -20.29 -0.30 -4.38
CA ASP A 343 -21.32 0.28 -3.51
C ASP A 343 -22.53 0.81 -4.32
N MET A 344 -22.33 1.23 -5.59
CA MET A 344 -23.45 1.63 -6.47
C MET A 344 -24.39 0.50 -6.90
N ASN A 345 -24.01 -0.77 -6.68
CA ASN A 345 -24.88 -1.94 -6.86
C ASN A 345 -25.68 -1.94 -8.19
N ILE A 346 -24.99 -1.67 -9.31
CA ILE A 346 -25.64 -1.52 -10.63
C ILE A 346 -26.23 -2.86 -11.10
N SER A 347 -27.51 -2.85 -11.45
CA SER A 347 -28.23 -3.96 -12.07
C SER A 347 -28.30 -3.81 -13.59
N PHE A 348 -27.81 -4.81 -14.30
CA PHE A 348 -27.70 -4.81 -15.76
C PHE A 348 -28.91 -5.48 -16.41
N LYS A 349 -29.37 -4.93 -17.55
CA LYS A 349 -30.32 -5.62 -18.42
C LYS A 349 -29.66 -6.82 -19.08
N ALA A 350 -30.39 -7.92 -19.22
CA ALA A 350 -29.90 -9.12 -19.89
C ALA A 350 -29.58 -8.82 -21.37
N ARG A 351 -28.28 -8.69 -21.69
CA ARG A 351 -27.82 -8.53 -23.07
C ARG A 351 -28.05 -9.82 -23.84
N LYS A 352 -29.10 -9.87 -24.66
CA LYS A 352 -29.25 -10.92 -25.67
C LYS A 352 -28.10 -10.77 -26.67
N ARG A 353 -27.07 -11.61 -26.56
CA ARG A 353 -26.02 -11.72 -27.58
C ARG A 353 -26.69 -12.09 -28.90
N LYS A 354 -26.87 -11.12 -29.80
CA LYS A 354 -27.09 -11.41 -31.22
C LYS A 354 -25.75 -11.86 -31.77
N VAL A 355 -25.57 -13.17 -31.84
CA VAL A 355 -24.58 -13.79 -32.72
C VAL A 355 -25.05 -13.46 -34.14
N VAL A 356 -24.28 -12.65 -34.85
CA VAL A 356 -24.39 -12.45 -36.30
C VAL A 356 -23.17 -13.07 -36.94
#